data_AF-A0A966SQ47-F1
#
_entry.id   AF-A0A966SQ47-F1
#
_cell.length_a   1.000
_cell.length_b   1.000
_cell.length_c   1.000
_cell.angle_alpha   90.00
_cell.angle_beta   90.00
_cell.angle_gamma   90.00
#
_symmetry.space_group_name_H-M   'P 1'
#
loop_
_entity.id
_entity.type
_entity.pdbx_description
1 polymer ?
#
loop_
_entity_poly.entity_id
_entity_poly.type
_entity_poly.pdbx_seq_one_letter_code
_entity_poly.pdbx_strand_id
1 'polypeptide(L)'
;MVGRTPEYLGKKIQSYEVKMAMLSLLVLCLSILGFSAWASVSEWGKAGLNNNGPHGLSEILYAYSSATGNNGSAFAGLTANTPWYNTTLGFAMLIGRFLMIVPIMALAGSFGLKKAAPPSAGTFPVSGFTFVLLLIGTVLLVGALNFLPVLALSPIVEHFLTAQGKLF
;
A
#
# COMPACT_ATOMS: atom_id res chain seq x y z
N MET A 1 3.21 -14.19 19.19
CA MET A 1 2.03 -14.34 20.06
C MET A 1 1.97 -15.71 20.73
N VAL A 2 2.06 -16.83 19.99
CA VAL A 2 1.90 -18.19 20.56
C VAL A 2 3.23 -18.91 20.89
N GLY A 3 4.38 -18.25 20.67
CA GLY A 3 5.71 -18.81 20.98
C GLY A 3 6.16 -19.96 20.06
N ARG A 4 5.59 -20.06 18.85
CA ARG A 4 5.91 -21.09 17.86
C ARG A 4 6.45 -20.47 16.57
N THR A 5 7.21 -21.26 15.82
CA THR A 5 7.67 -20.88 14.47
C THR A 5 6.44 -20.66 13.57
N PRO A 6 6.36 -19.54 12.82
CA PRO A 6 5.22 -19.30 11.94
C PRO A 6 5.16 -20.35 10.82
N GLU A 7 3.95 -20.76 10.48
CA GLU A 7 3.68 -21.81 9.50
C GLU A 7 2.38 -21.49 8.77
N TYR A 8 2.36 -21.73 7.46
CA TYR A 8 1.16 -21.60 6.64
C TYR A 8 1.04 -22.84 5.74
N LEU A 9 -0.10 -23.54 5.81
CA LEU A 9 -0.37 -24.77 5.07
C LEU A 9 0.74 -25.83 5.20
N GLY A 10 1.24 -26.07 6.43
CA GLY A 10 2.31 -27.03 6.68
C GLY A 10 3.71 -26.51 6.35
N LYS A 11 3.85 -25.35 5.69
CA LYS A 11 5.16 -24.79 5.29
C LYS A 11 5.63 -23.74 6.29
N LYS A 12 6.82 -23.97 6.86
CA LYS A 12 7.44 -23.04 7.81
C LYS A 12 7.88 -21.74 7.13
N ILE A 13 7.51 -20.62 7.73
CA ILE A 13 7.94 -19.28 7.31
C ILE A 13 9.17 -18.92 8.14
N GLN A 14 10.27 -18.66 7.46
CA GLN A 14 11.57 -18.29 8.04
C GLN A 14 11.90 -16.83 7.71
N SER A 15 13.05 -16.37 8.16
CA SER A 15 13.48 -14.98 8.01
C SER A 15 13.52 -14.51 6.55
N TYR A 16 13.87 -15.39 5.61
CA TYR A 16 13.86 -15.06 4.19
C TYR A 16 12.46 -14.69 3.68
N GLU A 17 11.45 -15.52 3.98
CA GLU A 17 10.08 -15.23 3.53
C GLU A 17 9.54 -13.96 4.18
N VAL A 18 9.83 -13.75 5.48
CA VAL A 18 9.43 -12.52 6.16
C VAL A 18 10.04 -11.30 5.47
N LYS A 19 11.34 -11.34 5.12
CA LYS A 19 12.00 -10.23 4.41
C LYS A 19 11.38 -9.96 3.04
N MET A 20 11.07 -10.99 2.27
CA MET A 20 10.47 -10.81 0.93
C MET A 20 9.04 -10.25 1.04
N ALA A 21 8.23 -10.73 1.97
CA ALA A 21 6.89 -10.19 2.22
C ALA A 21 6.95 -8.72 2.64
N MET A 22 7.85 -8.37 3.57
CA MET A 22 8.05 -6.99 4.01
C MET A 22 8.58 -6.09 2.89
N LEU A 23 9.46 -6.59 2.02
CA LEU A 23 9.97 -5.81 0.89
C LEU A 23 8.85 -5.40 -0.07
N SER A 24 7.91 -6.31 -0.37
CA SER A 24 6.73 -6.00 -1.20
C SER A 24 5.89 -4.86 -0.60
N LEU A 25 5.61 -4.92 0.72
CA LEU A 25 4.88 -3.87 1.43
C LEU A 25 5.63 -2.52 1.44
N LEU A 26 6.95 -2.55 1.64
CA LEU A 26 7.77 -1.34 1.66
C LEU A 26 7.83 -0.69 0.28
N VAL A 27 7.94 -1.47 -0.80
CA VAL A 27 7.91 -0.95 -2.17
C VAL A 27 6.61 -0.18 -2.44
N LEU A 28 5.47 -0.75 -2.03
CA LEU A 28 4.16 -0.09 -2.15
C LEU A 28 4.15 1.25 -1.41
N CYS A 29 4.51 1.24 -0.12
CA CYS A 29 4.41 2.44 0.73
C CYS A 29 5.39 3.53 0.29
N LEU A 30 6.64 3.17 -0.02
CA LEU A 30 7.67 4.11 -0.44
C LEU A 30 7.33 4.73 -1.80
N SER A 31 6.77 3.96 -2.73
CA SER A 31 6.36 4.51 -4.03
C SER A 31 5.21 5.49 -3.86
N ILE A 32 4.14 5.12 -3.15
CA ILE A 32 2.98 5.99 -2.96
C ILE A 32 3.38 7.26 -2.20
N LEU A 33 3.98 7.12 -1.02
CA LEU A 33 4.30 8.25 -0.15
C LEU A 33 5.45 9.08 -0.71
N GLY A 34 6.48 8.45 -1.29
CA GLY A 34 7.65 9.15 -1.83
C GLY A 34 7.28 10.04 -3.02
N PHE A 35 6.55 9.50 -3.99
CA PHE A 35 6.11 10.32 -5.12
C PHE A 35 5.08 11.37 -4.71
N SER A 36 4.13 11.03 -3.82
CA SER A 36 3.16 12.02 -3.32
C SER A 36 3.83 13.16 -2.57
N ALA A 37 4.82 12.86 -1.73
CA ALA A 37 5.58 13.86 -0.99
C ALA A 37 6.39 14.77 -1.92
N TRP A 38 6.99 14.21 -2.97
CA TRP A 38 7.74 15.01 -3.93
C TRP A 38 6.81 15.92 -4.76
N ALA A 39 5.72 15.36 -5.28
CA ALA A 39 4.74 16.12 -6.05
C ALA A 39 4.13 17.26 -5.23
N SER A 40 3.77 17.02 -3.96
CA SER A 40 3.08 18.00 -3.11
C SER A 40 3.92 19.24 -2.77
N VAL A 41 5.25 19.11 -2.76
CA VAL A 41 6.17 20.25 -2.50
C VAL A 41 6.72 20.88 -3.77
N SER A 42 6.54 20.24 -4.92
CA SER A 42 7.06 20.71 -6.21
C SER A 42 6.11 21.69 -6.91
N GLU A 43 6.67 22.60 -7.71
CA GLU A 43 5.86 23.49 -8.54
C GLU A 43 5.11 22.72 -9.65
N TRP A 44 5.77 21.75 -10.29
CA TRP A 44 5.17 20.94 -11.35
C TRP A 44 3.99 20.10 -10.87
N GLY A 45 4.05 19.60 -9.64
CA GLY A 45 2.97 18.79 -9.06
C GLY A 45 1.77 19.66 -8.73
N LYS A 46 2.01 20.77 -8.01
CA LYS A 46 0.94 21.71 -7.64
C LYS A 46 0.29 22.38 -8.85
N ALA A 47 1.01 22.58 -9.95
CA ALA A 47 0.47 23.19 -11.16
C ALA A 47 -0.64 22.37 -11.84
N GLY A 48 -0.72 21.05 -11.57
CA GLY A 48 -1.77 20.19 -12.12
C GLY A 48 -3.05 20.15 -11.29
N LEU A 49 -3.08 20.76 -10.10
CA LEU A 49 -4.22 20.73 -9.19
C LEU A 49 -5.36 21.62 -9.69
N ASN A 50 -6.58 21.10 -9.61
CA ASN A 50 -7.80 21.89 -9.84
C ASN A 50 -8.43 22.34 -8.52
N ASN A 51 -8.16 21.63 -7.43
CA ASN A 51 -8.68 21.92 -6.10
C ASN A 51 -7.52 22.26 -5.15
N ASN A 52 -7.79 23.13 -4.18
CA ASN A 52 -6.77 23.60 -3.23
C ASN A 52 -6.87 22.89 -1.87
N GLY A 53 -5.92 23.18 -0.97
CA GLY A 53 -5.98 22.70 0.41
C GLY A 53 -5.95 21.17 0.52
N PRO A 54 -6.69 20.58 1.47
CA PRO A 54 -6.67 19.14 1.71
C PRO A 54 -7.11 18.29 0.52
N HIS A 55 -8.06 18.78 -0.29
CA HIS A 55 -8.54 18.04 -1.47
C HIS A 55 -7.45 17.93 -2.54
N GLY A 56 -6.66 18.98 -2.75
CA GLY A 56 -5.52 18.91 -3.66
C GLY A 56 -4.47 17.87 -3.22
N LEU A 57 -4.25 17.72 -1.91
CA LEU A 57 -3.42 16.63 -1.39
C LEU A 57 -4.07 15.25 -1.61
N SER A 58 -5.39 15.13 -1.46
CA SER A 58 -6.14 13.92 -1.82
C SER A 58 -5.95 13.55 -3.29
N GLU A 59 -6.02 14.52 -4.20
CA GLU A 59 -5.82 14.31 -5.65
C GLU A 59 -4.45 13.72 -5.97
N ILE A 60 -3.38 14.31 -5.41
CA ILE A 60 -2.01 13.82 -5.59
C ILE A 60 -1.84 12.42 -4.99
N LEU A 61 -2.26 12.26 -3.73
CA LEU A 61 -2.13 10.98 -3.02
C LEU A 61 -2.89 9.87 -3.75
N TYR A 62 -4.10 10.16 -4.23
CA TYR A 62 -4.93 9.21 -4.95
C TYR A 62 -4.31 8.82 -6.29
N ALA A 63 -3.75 9.78 -7.03
CA ALA A 63 -3.07 9.51 -8.30
C ALA A 63 -1.93 8.51 -8.13
N TYR A 64 -1.04 8.71 -7.15
CA TYR A 64 0.06 7.76 -6.91
C TYR A 64 -0.40 6.47 -6.23
N SER A 65 -1.41 6.51 -5.36
CA SER A 65 -2.01 5.30 -4.79
C SER A 65 -2.59 4.39 -5.88
N SER A 66 -3.33 4.98 -6.83
CA SER A 66 -3.91 4.25 -7.95
C SER A 66 -2.85 3.74 -8.93
N ALA A 67 -1.85 4.58 -9.26
CA ALA A 67 -0.77 4.21 -10.17
C ALA A 67 0.10 3.07 -9.61
N THR A 68 0.61 3.21 -8.38
CA THR A 68 1.40 2.16 -7.72
C THR A 68 0.53 0.92 -7.44
N GLY A 69 -0.74 1.09 -7.09
CA GLY A 69 -1.68 -0.02 -6.92
C GLY A 69 -2.13 -0.68 -8.23
N ASN A 70 -1.72 -0.14 -9.39
CA ASN A 70 -2.16 -0.55 -10.73
C ASN A 70 -3.71 -0.66 -10.84
N ASN A 71 -4.44 0.24 -10.18
CA ASN A 71 -5.91 0.26 -10.18
C ASN A 71 -6.45 0.94 -11.44
N GLY A 72 -5.94 2.13 -11.76
CA GLY A 72 -6.35 2.91 -12.93
C GLY A 72 -7.46 3.93 -12.67
N SER A 73 -8.07 3.94 -11.48
CA SER A 73 -9.01 5.00 -11.06
C SER A 73 -8.30 6.35 -10.89
N ALA A 74 -9.03 7.45 -11.07
CA ALA A 74 -8.54 8.81 -10.81
C ALA A 74 -9.67 9.71 -10.28
N PHE A 75 -9.34 10.72 -9.48
CA PHE A 75 -10.27 11.81 -9.14
C PHE A 75 -10.64 12.65 -10.37
N ALA A 76 -9.80 12.63 -11.41
CA ALA A 76 -9.97 13.38 -12.67
C ALA A 76 -9.99 14.91 -12.55
N GLY A 77 -9.85 15.49 -11.35
CA GLY A 77 -9.54 16.91 -11.16
C GLY A 77 -8.05 17.24 -11.38
N LEU A 78 -7.15 16.30 -11.09
CA LEU A 78 -5.71 16.45 -11.35
C LEU A 78 -5.41 16.38 -12.86
N THR A 79 -4.86 17.44 -13.44
CA THR A 79 -4.36 17.46 -14.82
C THR A 79 -3.00 16.77 -14.92
N ALA A 80 -3.04 15.45 -15.09
CA ALA A 80 -1.84 14.61 -15.12
C ALA A 80 -1.12 14.57 -16.49
N ASN A 81 -1.66 15.19 -17.55
CA ASN A 81 -1.03 15.20 -18.87
C ASN A 81 0.12 16.23 -18.96
N THR A 82 1.09 16.10 -18.08
CA THR A 82 2.35 16.86 -18.08
C THR A 82 3.53 15.89 -18.16
N PRO A 83 4.69 16.31 -18.69
CA PRO A 83 5.85 15.42 -18.76
C PRO A 83 6.22 14.80 -17.41
N TRP A 84 6.14 15.56 -16.32
CA TRP A 84 6.47 15.09 -14.98
C TRP A 84 5.46 14.09 -14.42
N TYR A 85 4.15 14.37 -14.53
CA TYR A 85 3.13 13.43 -14.05
C TYR A 85 3.12 12.15 -14.88
N ASN A 86 3.15 12.24 -16.22
CA ASN A 86 3.23 11.08 -17.09
C ASN A 86 4.44 10.20 -16.74
N THR A 87 5.62 10.80 -16.52
CA THR A 87 6.84 10.07 -16.19
C THR A 87 6.78 9.43 -14.82
N THR A 88 6.44 10.19 -13.77
CA THR A 88 6.44 9.69 -12.39
C THR A 88 5.32 8.69 -12.12
N LEU A 89 4.12 8.89 -12.67
CA LEU A 89 3.03 7.91 -12.62
C LEU A 89 3.39 6.66 -13.43
N GLY A 90 4.07 6.82 -14.58
CA GLY A 90 4.66 5.72 -15.35
C GLY A 90 5.59 4.86 -14.49
N PHE A 91 6.54 5.49 -13.79
CA PHE A 91 7.42 4.78 -12.86
C PHE A 91 6.68 4.17 -11.67
N ALA A 92 5.71 4.87 -11.09
CA ALA A 92 4.88 4.34 -10.02
C ALA A 92 4.17 3.04 -10.44
N MET A 93 3.61 3.00 -11.66
CA MET A 93 2.99 1.79 -12.22
C MET A 93 4.00 0.66 -12.42
N LEU A 94 5.20 0.95 -12.95
CA LEU A 94 6.25 -0.06 -13.15
C LEU A 94 6.78 -0.61 -11.83
N ILE A 95 6.99 0.25 -10.82
CA ILE A 95 7.41 -0.13 -9.48
C ILE A 95 6.33 -0.99 -8.83
N GLY A 96 5.09 -0.51 -8.86
CA GLY A 96 3.92 -1.22 -8.35
C GLY A 96 3.74 -2.60 -8.98
N ARG A 97 3.99 -2.72 -10.29
CA ARG A 97 3.83 -4.00 -10.98
C ARG A 97 5.03 -4.91 -10.77
N PHE A 98 6.20 -4.50 -11.26
CA PHE A 98 7.33 -5.42 -11.42
C PHE A 98 8.18 -5.51 -10.16
N LEU A 99 8.44 -4.39 -9.48
CA LEU A 99 9.27 -4.40 -8.28
C LEU A 99 8.56 -5.09 -7.09
N MET A 100 7.22 -5.09 -7.07
CA MET A 100 6.44 -5.90 -6.13
C MET A 100 6.38 -7.39 -6.51
N ILE A 101 6.34 -7.73 -7.82
CA ILE A 101 6.31 -9.13 -8.28
C ILE A 101 7.60 -9.88 -7.95
N VAL A 102 8.76 -9.23 -8.03
CA VAL A 102 10.07 -9.86 -7.76
C VAL A 102 10.12 -10.57 -6.38
N PRO A 103 9.82 -9.91 -5.24
CA PRO A 103 9.81 -10.58 -3.94
C PRO A 103 8.69 -11.64 -3.82
N ILE A 104 7.56 -11.47 -4.53
CA ILE A 104 6.49 -12.48 -4.55
C ILE A 104 6.95 -13.76 -5.27
N MET A 105 7.68 -13.63 -6.38
CA MET A 105 8.27 -14.77 -7.09
C MET A 105 9.37 -15.44 -6.25
N ALA A 106 10.15 -14.66 -5.51
CA ALA A 106 11.13 -15.18 -4.56
C ALA A 106 10.47 -16.00 -3.44
N LEU A 107 9.32 -15.54 -2.91
CA LEU A 107 8.50 -16.30 -1.97
C LEU A 107 8.01 -17.60 -2.58
N ALA A 108 7.45 -17.55 -3.80
CA ALA A 108 6.94 -18.73 -4.49
C ALA A 108 8.05 -19.78 -4.71
N GLY A 109 9.24 -19.35 -5.14
CA GLY A 109 10.41 -20.21 -5.29
C GLY A 109 10.83 -20.87 -3.97
N SER A 110 10.94 -20.09 -2.89
CA SER A 110 11.30 -20.63 -1.58
C SER A 110 10.27 -21.63 -1.07
N PHE A 111 8.97 -21.31 -1.17
CA PHE A 111 7.92 -22.24 -0.77
C PHE A 111 7.86 -23.49 -1.65
N GLY A 112 8.19 -23.40 -2.94
CA GLY A 112 8.25 -24.54 -3.86
C GLY A 112 9.22 -25.62 -3.41
N LEU A 113 10.33 -25.22 -2.77
CA LEU A 113 11.36 -26.14 -2.26
C LEU A 113 11.05 -26.72 -0.87
N LYS A 114 10.08 -26.15 -0.14
CA LYS A 114 9.75 -26.57 1.23
C LYS A 114 8.77 -27.74 1.25
N LYS A 115 9.10 -28.77 2.04
CA LYS A 115 8.18 -29.86 2.40
C LYS A 115 7.14 -29.37 3.41
N ALA A 116 5.90 -29.79 3.22
CA ALA A 116 4.83 -29.54 4.20
C ALA A 116 4.97 -30.51 5.38
N ALA A 117 4.89 -29.98 6.60
CA ALA A 117 4.82 -30.75 7.83
C ALA A 117 3.36 -31.14 8.13
N PRO A 118 3.11 -32.31 8.74
CA PRO A 118 1.78 -32.68 9.19
C PRO A 118 1.32 -31.77 10.35
N PRO A 119 0.01 -31.54 10.51
CA PRO A 119 -0.54 -30.78 11.63
C PRO A 119 -0.12 -31.37 12.98
N SER A 120 0.16 -30.50 13.95
CA SER A 120 0.50 -30.86 15.32
C SER A 120 -0.36 -30.05 16.31
N ALA A 121 -0.29 -30.37 17.60
CA ALA A 121 -0.95 -29.59 18.65
C ALA A 121 -0.52 -28.10 18.69
N GLY A 122 0.64 -27.77 18.09
CA GLY A 122 1.14 -26.40 17.97
C GLY A 122 0.75 -25.69 16.67
N THR A 123 0.06 -26.36 15.74
CA THR A 123 -0.32 -25.79 14.45
C THR A 123 -1.49 -24.84 14.64
N PHE A 124 -1.30 -23.58 14.28
CA PHE A 124 -2.36 -22.57 14.32
C PHE A 124 -3.35 -22.78 13.16
N PRO A 125 -4.67 -22.90 13.40
CA PRO A 125 -5.64 -23.04 12.33
C PRO A 125 -5.66 -21.80 11.42
N VAL A 126 -5.35 -21.98 10.13
CA VAL A 126 -5.42 -20.92 9.10
C VAL A 126 -6.81 -20.81 8.45
N SER A 127 -7.83 -21.27 9.18
CA SER A 127 -9.24 -21.24 8.79
C SER A 127 -10.10 -20.95 10.02
N GLY A 128 -11.36 -20.59 9.78
CA GLY A 128 -12.30 -20.24 10.84
C GLY A 128 -12.20 -18.77 11.28
N PHE A 129 -13.10 -18.41 12.19
CA PHE A 129 -13.37 -17.01 12.56
C PHE A 129 -12.15 -16.29 13.13
N THR A 130 -11.37 -16.94 14.00
CA THR A 130 -10.18 -16.35 14.61
C THR A 130 -9.13 -15.94 13.57
N PHE A 131 -8.86 -16.78 12.57
CA PHE A 131 -7.90 -16.45 11.52
C PHE A 131 -8.41 -15.31 10.63
N VAL A 132 -9.70 -15.32 10.31
CA VAL A 132 -10.34 -14.24 9.53
C VAL A 132 -10.20 -12.90 10.25
N LEU A 133 -10.54 -12.84 11.54
CA LEU A 133 -10.38 -11.61 12.34
C LEU A 133 -8.93 -11.16 12.42
N LEU A 134 -8.00 -12.09 12.65
CA LEU A 134 -6.58 -11.79 12.69
C LEU A 134 -6.10 -11.20 11.35
N LEU A 135 -6.49 -11.81 10.23
CA LEU A 135 -6.11 -11.37 8.90
C LEU A 135 -6.66 -9.98 8.58
N ILE A 136 -7.95 -9.75 8.82
CA ILE A 136 -8.58 -8.44 8.63
C ILE A 136 -7.90 -7.39 9.51
N GLY A 137 -7.69 -7.70 10.79
CA GLY A 137 -7.00 -6.82 11.72
C GLY A 137 -5.59 -6.47 11.27
N THR A 138 -4.81 -7.45 10.79
CA THR A 138 -3.47 -7.21 10.23
C THR A 138 -3.52 -6.29 9.01
N VAL A 139 -4.40 -6.54 8.04
CA VAL A 139 -4.51 -5.71 6.83
C VAL A 139 -4.92 -4.28 7.18
N LEU A 140 -5.92 -4.11 8.05
CA LEU A 140 -6.39 -2.79 8.47
C LEU A 140 -5.33 -2.04 9.27
N LEU A 141 -4.65 -2.69 10.22
CA LEU A 141 -3.62 -2.04 11.04
C LEU A 141 -2.41 -1.64 10.19
N VAL A 142 -1.94 -2.52 9.30
CA VAL A 142 -0.81 -2.19 8.42
C VAL A 142 -1.19 -1.05 7.48
N GLY A 143 -2.36 -1.07 6.86
CA GLY A 143 -2.84 0.02 6.01
C GLY A 143 -2.99 1.33 6.79
N ALA A 144 -3.70 1.29 7.91
CA ALA A 144 -3.92 2.46 8.75
C ALA A 144 -2.60 3.07 9.22
N LEU A 145 -1.68 2.30 9.79
CA LEU A 145 -0.45 2.85 10.36
C LEU A 145 0.50 3.44 9.29
N ASN A 146 0.45 2.96 8.04
CA ASN A 146 1.26 3.54 6.96
C ASN A 146 0.66 4.84 6.39
N PHE A 147 -0.67 4.94 6.31
CA PHE A 147 -1.32 6.02 5.58
C PHE A 147 -2.12 7.01 6.46
N LEU A 148 -2.37 6.69 7.73
CA LEU A 148 -3.14 7.55 8.64
C LEU A 148 -2.61 8.99 8.71
N PRO A 149 -1.29 9.26 8.80
CA PRO A 149 -0.81 10.63 8.86
C PRO A 149 -1.19 11.45 7.62
N VAL A 150 -1.04 10.88 6.42
CA VAL A 150 -1.41 11.61 5.20
C VAL A 150 -2.93 11.68 5.02
N LEU A 151 -3.66 10.61 5.34
CA LEU A 151 -5.13 10.60 5.31
C LEU A 151 -5.75 11.60 6.29
N ALA A 152 -5.10 11.83 7.43
CA ALA A 152 -5.50 12.85 8.40
C ALA A 152 -5.38 14.26 7.81
N LEU A 153 -4.31 14.51 7.04
CA LEU A 153 -4.02 15.80 6.40
C LEU A 153 -4.79 16.03 5.09
N SER A 154 -5.42 15.00 4.53
CA SER A 154 -6.20 15.08 3.29
C SER A 154 -7.71 14.80 3.53
N PRO A 155 -8.29 13.63 3.24
CA PRO A 155 -9.75 13.47 3.23
C PRO A 155 -10.40 13.61 4.62
N ILE A 156 -9.68 13.27 5.71
CA ILE A 156 -10.26 13.37 7.06
C ILE A 156 -10.45 14.83 7.46
N VAL A 157 -9.41 15.67 7.31
CA VAL A 157 -9.55 17.10 7.61
C VAL A 157 -10.51 17.78 6.63
N GLU A 158 -10.52 17.37 5.37
CA GLU A 158 -11.48 17.83 4.37
C GLU A 158 -12.92 17.60 4.83
N HIS A 159 -13.24 16.38 5.28
CA HIS A 159 -14.58 16.04 5.77
C HIS A 159 -15.06 16.98 6.89
N PHE A 160 -14.19 17.28 7.86
CA PHE A 160 -14.52 18.22 8.94
C PHE A 160 -14.67 19.67 8.46
N LEU A 161 -13.90 20.09 7.45
CA LEU A 161 -13.99 21.43 6.88
C LEU A 161 -15.24 21.59 6.02
N THR A 162 -15.63 20.58 5.24
CA THR A 162 -16.89 20.56 4.50
C THR A 162 -18.10 20.59 5.42
N ALA A 163 -18.05 19.91 6.56
CA ALA A 163 -19.09 20.02 7.61
C ALA A 163 -19.22 21.45 8.18
N GLN A 164 -18.19 22.29 8.03
CA GLN A 164 -18.19 23.71 8.39
C GLN A 164 -18.51 24.64 7.19
N GLY A 165 -18.87 24.08 6.03
CA GLY A 165 -19.21 24.83 4.83
C GLY A 165 -18.02 25.29 3.98
N LYS A 166 -16.80 24.78 4.23
CA LYS A 166 -15.64 25.05 3.37
C LYS A 166 -15.56 24.04 2.23
N LEU A 167 -15.47 24.56 1.01
CA LEU A 167 -15.28 23.79 -0.21
C LEU A 167 -13.90 24.12 -0.81
N PHE A 168 -13.31 23.16 -1.51
CA PHE A 168 -11.95 23.20 -2.02
C PHE A 168 -11.89 22.92 -3.51
#